data_AF-A0A3P8Q0Z3-F1
#
_entry.id   AF-A0A3P8Q0Z3-F1
#
_cell.length_a   1.000
_cell.length_b   1.000
_cell.length_c   1.000
_cell.angle_alpha   90.00
_cell.angle_beta   90.00
_cell.angle_gamma   90.00
#
_symmetry.space_group_name_H-M   'P 1'
#
loop_
_entity.id
_entity.type
_entity.pdbx_description
1 polymer ?
#
loop_
_entity_poly.entity_id
_entity_poly.type
_entity_poly.pdbx_seq_one_letter_code
_entity_poly.pdbx_strand_id
1 'polypeptide(L)'
;MGATLLCELGLFLLCTLLCTGHVQDAVLTIEPSSSSFFIGEFVTFKCDMNEGEDTDWYYEIRKDGREFVPYNTDKYFRLEIISTRDSGEYQCSGSLVSSRHIKNSNTVSITVLADKPRATLTAATTIIPVGGSVTLTCSVQSSDGWKYEWFRRTQTTSEGKIRDQQNRDIRVSEGGIYSCRGTRGNPDYYTDISDVVTIEITSQSRTEMFPTLLIAGLLCGILLILLLLLCYIKLLKDKSFIRTQSTNQSSAMKHRINQGEAQNSQNTSLQGDACIYESIGDYDDREKAECRDFTYSLIELKNFTKKDDSLLYADATYSKAECNSNKRKSATEAGDKAVYSEIKPQETQGIFML
;
A
#
# COMPACT_ATOMS: atom_id res chain seq x y z
N MET A 1 -65.23 41.84 -30.14
CA MET A 1 -64.81 40.70 -30.99
C MET A 1 -63.30 40.56 -31.11
N GLY A 2 -62.49 41.62 -31.31
CA GLY A 2 -61.03 41.44 -31.48
C GLY A 2 -60.27 40.85 -30.27
N ALA A 3 -60.62 41.23 -29.04
CA ALA A 3 -59.88 40.81 -27.84
C ALA A 3 -59.92 39.29 -27.57
N THR A 4 -61.07 38.64 -27.82
CA THR A 4 -61.17 37.16 -27.71
C THR A 4 -60.32 36.46 -28.77
N LEU A 5 -60.29 36.96 -30.01
CA LEU A 5 -59.48 36.36 -31.07
C LEU A 5 -57.98 36.39 -30.75
N LEU A 6 -57.50 37.48 -30.14
CA LEU A 6 -56.11 37.60 -29.67
C LEU A 6 -55.81 36.69 -28.47
N CYS A 7 -56.79 36.47 -27.60
CA CYS A 7 -56.66 35.55 -26.47
C CYS A 7 -56.56 34.09 -26.96
N GLU A 8 -57.46 33.67 -27.85
CA GLU A 8 -57.42 32.35 -28.50
C GLU A 8 -56.11 32.13 -29.25
N LEU A 9 -55.70 33.07 -30.11
CA LEU A 9 -54.42 32.98 -30.83
C LEU A 9 -53.22 32.91 -29.89
N GLY A 10 -53.25 33.65 -28.77
CA GLY A 10 -52.24 33.58 -27.71
C GLY A 10 -52.21 32.22 -27.00
N LEU A 11 -53.38 31.64 -26.72
CA LEU A 11 -53.50 30.33 -26.09
C LEU A 11 -53.06 29.20 -27.05
N PHE A 12 -53.41 29.28 -28.33
CA PHE A 12 -52.90 28.38 -29.37
C PHE A 12 -51.38 28.51 -29.53
N LEU A 13 -50.82 29.72 -29.55
CA LEU A 13 -49.37 29.94 -29.56
C LEU A 13 -48.70 29.33 -28.32
N LEU A 14 -49.25 29.54 -27.13
CA LEU A 14 -48.73 28.99 -25.88
C LEU A 14 -48.81 27.46 -25.87
N CYS A 15 -49.92 26.86 -26.32
CA CYS A 15 -50.04 25.42 -26.52
C CYS A 15 -49.02 24.90 -27.54
N THR A 16 -48.82 25.58 -28.68
CA THR A 16 -47.79 25.15 -29.64
C THR A 16 -46.38 25.24 -29.03
N LEU A 17 -46.07 26.28 -28.26
CA LEU A 17 -44.78 26.44 -27.57
C LEU A 17 -44.55 25.37 -26.49
N LEU A 18 -45.60 24.97 -25.77
CA LEU A 18 -45.57 23.88 -24.79
C LEU A 18 -45.52 22.49 -25.45
N CYS A 19 -46.13 22.31 -26.63
CA CYS A 19 -46.06 21.09 -27.42
C CYS A 19 -44.80 20.97 -28.27
N THR A 20 -44.07 22.06 -28.55
CA THR A 20 -42.72 22.02 -29.15
C THR A 20 -41.65 21.66 -28.12
N GLY A 21 -41.92 20.63 -27.31
CA GLY A 21 -40.96 19.96 -26.41
C GLY A 21 -39.92 19.13 -27.17
N HIS A 22 -39.24 19.75 -28.12
CA HIS A 22 -38.00 19.24 -28.71
C HIS A 22 -36.87 19.35 -27.64
N VAL A 23 -36.06 18.34 -27.34
CA VAL A 23 -35.91 16.99 -27.94
C VAL A 23 -35.63 15.99 -26.82
N GLN A 24 -36.27 14.82 -26.87
CA GLN A 24 -35.80 13.59 -26.22
C GLN A 24 -35.78 12.46 -27.26
N ASP A 25 -34.81 12.55 -28.18
CA ASP A 25 -34.45 11.48 -29.11
C ASP A 25 -33.95 10.25 -28.34
N ALA A 26 -33.90 9.10 -29.02
CA ALA A 26 -33.24 7.93 -28.45
C ALA A 26 -31.73 8.19 -28.30
N VAL A 27 -31.10 7.60 -27.30
CA VAL A 27 -29.68 7.72 -27.02
C VAL A 27 -29.06 6.34 -26.89
N LEU A 28 -27.97 6.10 -27.62
CA LEU A 28 -27.13 4.93 -27.51
C LEU A 28 -25.87 5.31 -26.75
N THR A 29 -25.67 4.69 -25.59
CA THR A 29 -24.42 4.74 -24.83
C THR A 29 -23.73 3.38 -24.83
N ILE A 30 -22.43 3.38 -24.52
CA ILE A 30 -21.62 2.17 -24.35
C ILE A 30 -20.89 2.17 -23.01
N GLU A 31 -20.79 0.99 -22.40
CA GLU A 31 -19.99 0.73 -21.21
C GLU A 31 -18.93 -0.36 -21.52
N PRO A 32 -17.63 -0.12 -21.26
CA PRO A 32 -17.03 1.15 -20.84
C PRO A 32 -17.18 2.24 -21.91
N SER A 33 -17.24 3.51 -21.48
CA SER A 33 -17.41 4.68 -22.34
C SER A 33 -16.11 5.06 -23.07
N SER A 34 -15.64 4.19 -23.96
CA SER A 34 -14.39 4.34 -24.71
C SER A 34 -14.63 4.12 -26.20
N SER A 35 -13.93 4.85 -27.06
CA SER A 35 -14.05 4.67 -28.52
C SER A 35 -13.19 3.54 -29.07
N SER A 36 -12.27 3.00 -28.27
CA SER A 36 -11.28 2.00 -28.69
C SER A 36 -11.26 0.79 -27.76
N PHE A 37 -11.32 -0.40 -28.37
CA PHE A 37 -11.41 -1.71 -27.74
C PHE A 37 -10.36 -2.68 -28.27
N PHE A 38 -10.18 -3.79 -27.56
CA PHE A 38 -9.20 -4.84 -27.85
C PHE A 38 -9.88 -6.21 -27.93
N ILE A 39 -9.28 -7.15 -28.65
CA ILE A 39 -9.82 -8.51 -28.75
C ILE A 39 -9.82 -9.19 -27.37
N GLY A 40 -10.97 -9.77 -26.99
CA GLY A 40 -11.24 -10.33 -25.67
C GLY A 40 -11.91 -9.37 -24.68
N GLU A 41 -12.19 -8.12 -25.07
CA GLU A 41 -13.02 -7.21 -24.27
C GLU A 41 -14.53 -7.40 -24.50
N PHE A 42 -15.32 -6.87 -23.58
CA PHE A 42 -16.77 -6.75 -23.72
C PHE A 42 -17.18 -5.27 -23.80
N VAL A 43 -18.12 -4.96 -24.69
CA VAL A 43 -18.82 -3.67 -24.73
C VAL A 43 -20.31 -3.90 -24.53
N THR A 44 -20.89 -3.19 -23.57
CA THR A 44 -22.34 -3.20 -23.32
C THR A 44 -22.94 -1.95 -23.92
N PHE A 45 -23.69 -2.12 -25.01
CA PHE A 45 -24.56 -1.10 -25.57
C PHE A 45 -25.80 -0.96 -24.69
N LYS A 46 -26.08 0.25 -24.20
CA LYS A 46 -27.37 0.61 -23.62
C LYS A 46 -28.07 1.54 -24.59
N CYS A 47 -29.25 1.13 -25.05
CA CYS A 47 -30.17 2.02 -25.72
C CYS A 47 -31.16 2.60 -24.71
N ASP A 48 -31.50 3.89 -24.85
CA ASP A 48 -32.50 4.56 -24.03
C ASP A 48 -33.42 5.39 -24.93
N MET A 49 -34.74 5.20 -24.81
CA MET A 49 -35.70 5.93 -25.65
C MET A 49 -36.03 7.31 -25.11
N ASN A 50 -35.65 7.61 -23.86
CA ASN A 50 -35.99 8.83 -23.13
C ASN A 50 -37.51 9.14 -23.12
N GLU A 51 -38.35 8.12 -23.30
CA GLU A 51 -39.81 8.20 -23.47
C GLU A 51 -40.45 6.83 -23.18
N GLY A 52 -41.58 6.82 -22.47
CA GLY A 52 -42.27 5.58 -22.07
C GLY A 52 -41.55 4.77 -20.99
N GLU A 53 -42.05 3.57 -20.71
CA GLU A 53 -41.34 2.54 -19.94
C GLU A 53 -40.50 1.65 -20.87
N ASP A 54 -39.48 0.97 -20.33
CA ASP A 54 -38.59 0.12 -21.14
C ASP A 54 -39.35 -0.97 -21.91
N THR A 55 -40.46 -1.45 -21.35
CA THR A 55 -41.38 -2.46 -21.91
C THR A 55 -42.29 -1.95 -23.02
N ASP A 56 -42.37 -0.63 -23.25
CA ASP A 56 -43.17 -0.04 -24.33
C ASP A 56 -42.48 -0.17 -25.70
N TRP A 57 -41.24 -0.65 -25.76
CA TRP A 57 -40.38 -0.64 -26.94
C TRP A 57 -39.78 -2.01 -27.26
N TYR A 58 -39.57 -2.27 -28.56
CA TYR A 58 -38.58 -3.23 -29.04
C TYR A 58 -37.33 -2.49 -29.52
N TYR A 59 -36.14 -3.06 -29.27
CA TYR A 59 -34.83 -2.48 -29.56
C TYR A 59 -34.11 -3.29 -30.64
N GLU A 60 -33.72 -2.65 -31.73
CA GLU A 60 -32.79 -3.14 -32.75
C GLU A 60 -31.43 -2.44 -32.55
N ILE A 61 -30.32 -3.16 -32.78
CA ILE A 61 -29.02 -2.52 -32.99
C ILE A 61 -28.57 -2.74 -34.42
N ARG A 62 -28.17 -1.65 -35.04
CA ARG A 62 -27.66 -1.58 -36.41
C ARG A 62 -26.18 -1.26 -36.39
N LYS A 63 -25.45 -1.90 -37.30
CA LYS A 63 -24.02 -1.69 -37.53
C LYS A 63 -23.78 -1.32 -38.98
N ASP A 64 -23.04 -0.24 -39.22
CA ASP A 64 -22.68 0.26 -40.55
C ASP A 64 -23.93 0.41 -41.45
N GLY A 65 -25.04 0.85 -40.84
CA GLY A 65 -26.37 1.02 -41.45
C GLY A 65 -27.21 -0.26 -41.62
N ARG A 66 -26.69 -1.44 -41.30
CA ARG A 66 -27.34 -2.76 -41.47
C ARG A 66 -27.85 -3.31 -40.14
N GLU A 67 -28.83 -4.21 -40.16
CA GLU A 67 -29.22 -4.99 -38.97
C GLU A 67 -28.00 -5.76 -38.41
N PHE A 68 -27.81 -5.73 -37.09
CA PHE A 68 -26.76 -6.48 -36.39
C PHE A 68 -27.32 -7.27 -35.21
N VAL A 69 -28.27 -6.67 -34.47
CA VAL A 69 -29.12 -7.35 -33.48
C VAL A 69 -30.58 -7.00 -33.82
N PRO A 70 -31.44 -7.98 -34.14
CA PRO A 70 -32.82 -7.72 -34.51
C PRO A 70 -33.66 -7.23 -33.32
N TYR A 71 -34.82 -6.66 -33.63
CA TYR A 71 -35.80 -6.16 -32.65
C TYR A 71 -36.12 -7.18 -31.55
N ASN A 72 -35.81 -6.83 -30.31
CA ASN A 72 -36.05 -7.63 -29.11
C ASN A 72 -36.46 -6.73 -27.92
N THR A 73 -36.82 -7.29 -26.76
CA THR A 73 -37.31 -6.51 -25.60
C THR A 73 -36.21 -5.93 -24.70
N ASP A 74 -34.95 -6.29 -24.91
CA ASP A 74 -33.86 -5.92 -24.01
C ASP A 74 -33.13 -4.68 -24.50
N LYS A 75 -33.14 -3.60 -23.71
CA LYS A 75 -32.47 -2.34 -24.07
C LYS A 75 -30.96 -2.39 -23.90
N TYR A 76 -30.45 -3.46 -23.32
CA TYR A 76 -29.03 -3.75 -23.16
C TYR A 76 -28.61 -4.87 -24.10
N PHE A 77 -27.59 -4.61 -24.92
CA PHE A 77 -26.93 -5.65 -25.72
C PHE A 77 -25.45 -5.68 -25.39
N ARG A 78 -24.89 -6.88 -25.26
CA ARG A 78 -23.52 -7.09 -24.80
C ARG A 78 -22.74 -7.87 -25.85
N LEU A 79 -21.77 -7.20 -26.45
CA LEU A 79 -20.90 -7.75 -27.48
C LEU A 79 -19.56 -8.19 -26.86
N GLU A 80 -19.14 -9.40 -27.19
CA GLU A 80 -17.75 -9.85 -27.03
C GLU A 80 -16.95 -9.44 -28.27
N ILE A 81 -15.81 -8.79 -28.09
CA ILE A 81 -14.95 -8.31 -29.18
C ILE A 81 -14.03 -9.46 -29.60
N ILE A 82 -14.37 -10.13 -30.71
CA ILE A 82 -13.68 -11.34 -31.20
C ILE A 82 -12.85 -11.09 -32.46
N SER A 83 -13.02 -9.94 -33.11
CA SER A 83 -12.38 -9.62 -34.39
C SER A 83 -12.18 -8.10 -34.55
N THR A 84 -11.15 -7.68 -35.27
CA THR A 84 -11.02 -6.27 -35.72
C THR A 84 -12.20 -5.82 -36.59
N ARG A 85 -12.94 -6.76 -37.19
CA ARG A 85 -14.21 -6.53 -37.90
C ARG A 85 -15.36 -6.12 -36.98
N ASP A 86 -15.19 -6.18 -35.66
CA ASP A 86 -16.15 -5.67 -34.70
C ASP A 86 -16.05 -4.12 -34.56
N SER A 87 -15.00 -3.50 -35.12
CA SER A 87 -14.98 -2.05 -35.43
C SER A 87 -16.14 -1.65 -36.33
N GLY A 88 -16.69 -0.45 -36.16
CA GLY A 88 -17.73 0.11 -37.04
C GLY A 88 -18.61 1.14 -36.35
N GLU A 89 -19.66 1.57 -37.05
CA GLU A 89 -20.61 2.57 -36.57
C GLU A 89 -21.91 1.92 -36.10
N TYR A 90 -22.20 2.05 -34.81
CA TYR A 90 -23.36 1.43 -34.16
C TYR A 90 -24.46 2.46 -33.91
N GLN A 91 -25.71 2.09 -34.20
CA GLN A 91 -26.91 2.89 -33.93
C GLN A 91 -28.00 1.97 -33.38
N CYS A 92 -28.83 2.47 -32.46
CA CYS A 92 -30.01 1.76 -31.99
C CYS A 92 -31.28 2.33 -32.65
N SER A 93 -32.25 1.45 -32.90
CA SER A 93 -33.59 1.82 -33.36
C SER A 93 -34.63 1.22 -32.40
N GLY A 94 -35.52 2.05 -31.86
CA GLY A 94 -36.63 1.64 -31.01
C GLY A 94 -37.95 1.64 -31.75
N SER A 95 -38.72 0.55 -31.68
CA SER A 95 -40.07 0.44 -32.25
C SER A 95 -41.11 0.34 -31.12
N LEU A 96 -41.98 1.35 -31.00
CA LEU A 96 -43.02 1.39 -29.96
C LEU A 96 -44.03 0.24 -30.16
N VAL A 97 -44.26 -0.56 -29.13
CA VAL A 97 -45.12 -1.77 -29.18
C VAL A 97 -46.55 -1.44 -29.59
N SER A 98 -47.09 -0.30 -29.14
CA SER A 98 -48.48 0.11 -29.35
C SER A 98 -48.79 0.66 -30.75
N SER A 99 -47.81 1.21 -31.46
CA SER A 99 -48.02 1.93 -32.74
C SER A 99 -47.05 1.57 -33.87
N ARG A 100 -45.95 0.87 -33.57
CA ARG A 100 -44.77 0.67 -34.44
C ARG A 100 -44.11 1.97 -34.91
N HIS A 101 -44.26 3.06 -34.15
CA HIS A 101 -43.46 4.27 -34.37
C HIS A 101 -41.98 3.97 -34.08
N ILE A 102 -41.08 4.41 -34.97
CA ILE A 102 -39.63 4.14 -34.87
C ILE A 102 -38.88 5.41 -34.49
N LYS A 103 -38.15 5.36 -33.37
CA LYS A 103 -37.11 6.32 -32.98
C LYS A 103 -35.73 5.75 -33.30
N ASN A 104 -34.79 6.58 -33.74
CA ASN A 104 -33.40 6.21 -33.97
C ASN A 104 -32.48 6.99 -33.03
N SER A 105 -31.38 6.38 -32.59
CA SER A 105 -30.43 7.02 -31.68
C SER A 105 -29.36 7.85 -32.38
N ASN A 106 -28.53 8.54 -31.60
CA ASN A 106 -27.18 8.89 -32.04
C ASN A 106 -26.39 7.64 -32.49
N THR A 107 -25.42 7.85 -33.36
CA THR A 107 -24.41 6.83 -33.70
C THR A 107 -23.30 6.81 -32.63
N VAL A 108 -22.68 5.66 -32.43
CA VAL A 108 -21.46 5.44 -31.64
C VAL A 108 -20.47 4.65 -32.48
N SER A 109 -19.35 5.26 -32.84
CA SER A 109 -18.30 4.61 -33.64
C SER A 109 -17.27 3.96 -32.71
N ILE A 110 -17.00 2.66 -32.89
CA ILE A 110 -15.97 1.92 -32.12
C ILE A 110 -14.85 1.40 -33.02
N THR A 111 -13.62 1.43 -32.51
CA THR A 111 -12.41 0.91 -33.17
C THR A 111 -11.87 -0.28 -32.39
N VAL A 112 -11.57 -1.40 -33.06
CA VAL A 112 -11.02 -2.60 -32.44
C VAL A 112 -9.57 -2.83 -32.88
N LEU A 113 -8.68 -2.87 -31.90
CA LEU A 113 -7.26 -3.12 -32.04
C LEU A 113 -6.97 -4.61 -31.80
N ALA A 114 -6.09 -5.20 -32.62
CA ALA A 114 -5.78 -6.63 -32.57
C ALA A 114 -4.84 -6.99 -31.41
N ASP A 115 -3.82 -6.16 -31.18
CA ASP A 115 -2.76 -6.43 -30.21
C ASP A 115 -3.20 -6.06 -28.80
N LYS A 116 -2.94 -6.95 -27.83
CA LYS A 116 -3.24 -6.71 -26.42
C LYS A 116 -2.45 -5.49 -25.90
N PRO A 117 -3.09 -4.52 -25.21
CA PRO A 117 -2.43 -3.30 -24.79
C PRO A 117 -1.47 -3.54 -23.62
N ARG A 118 -0.36 -2.80 -23.60
CA ARG A 118 0.59 -2.74 -22.48
C ARG A 118 0.42 -1.45 -21.71
N ALA A 119 0.46 -1.54 -20.37
CA ALA A 119 0.56 -0.37 -19.54
C ALA A 119 1.93 0.32 -19.74
N THR A 120 1.96 1.65 -19.68
CA THR A 120 3.17 2.47 -19.75
C THR A 120 3.35 3.19 -18.42
N LEU A 121 4.43 2.86 -17.70
CA LEU A 121 4.81 3.48 -16.45
C LEU A 121 5.84 4.59 -16.67
N THR A 122 5.63 5.73 -16.05
CA THR A 122 6.55 6.87 -16.06
C THR A 122 6.70 7.45 -14.64
N ALA A 123 7.79 8.16 -14.39
CA ALA A 123 8.08 8.82 -13.11
C ALA A 123 8.55 10.26 -13.34
N ALA A 124 8.09 11.20 -12.51
CA ALA A 124 8.53 12.59 -12.60
C ALA A 124 10.03 12.78 -12.27
N THR A 125 10.58 11.87 -11.46
CA THR A 125 12.01 11.65 -11.25
C THR A 125 12.19 10.26 -10.63
N THR A 126 13.34 9.61 -10.88
CA THR A 126 13.70 8.33 -10.28
C THR A 126 14.31 8.45 -8.88
N ILE A 127 14.53 9.67 -8.37
CA ILE A 127 15.21 9.91 -7.08
C ILE A 127 14.27 10.65 -6.12
N ILE A 128 13.96 10.02 -4.99
CA ILE A 128 13.24 10.61 -3.85
C ILE A 128 14.24 11.45 -3.02
N PRO A 129 14.07 12.78 -2.89
CA PRO A 129 14.87 13.59 -1.97
C PRO A 129 14.52 13.27 -0.51
N VAL A 130 15.41 13.61 0.43
CA VAL A 130 15.23 13.34 1.87
C VAL A 130 13.89 13.89 2.38
N GLY A 131 13.03 13.02 2.90
CA GLY A 131 11.69 13.36 3.41
C GLY A 131 10.65 13.68 2.32
N GLY A 132 10.97 13.47 1.04
CA GLY A 132 10.11 13.76 -0.09
C GLY A 132 9.28 12.57 -0.60
N SER A 133 8.67 12.77 -1.76
CA SER A 133 8.00 11.72 -2.54
C SER A 133 8.03 12.06 -4.03
N VAL A 134 8.11 11.03 -4.87
CA VAL A 134 8.00 11.16 -6.33
C VAL A 134 6.60 10.80 -6.80
N THR A 135 6.17 11.36 -7.94
CA THR A 135 4.91 10.97 -8.58
C THR A 135 5.21 9.96 -9.67
N LEU A 136 4.49 8.84 -9.64
CA LEU A 136 4.47 7.83 -10.70
C LEU A 136 3.15 7.95 -11.46
N THR A 137 3.22 7.82 -12.79
CA THR A 137 2.08 7.93 -13.70
C THR A 137 2.02 6.66 -14.55
N CYS A 138 0.93 5.91 -14.41
CA CYS A 138 0.60 4.80 -15.28
C CYS A 138 -0.37 5.26 -16.37
N SER A 139 -0.29 4.66 -17.56
CA SER A 139 -1.18 4.98 -18.68
C SER A 139 -1.35 3.79 -19.62
N VAL A 140 -2.43 3.76 -20.39
CA VAL A 140 -2.59 2.88 -21.55
C VAL A 140 -2.72 3.77 -22.78
N GLN A 141 -2.03 3.43 -23.87
CA GLN A 141 -2.10 4.22 -25.10
C GLN A 141 -3.38 3.89 -25.90
N SER A 142 -3.81 4.85 -26.71
CA SER A 142 -4.93 4.70 -27.67
C SER A 142 -6.30 4.34 -27.06
N SER A 143 -6.50 4.46 -25.74
CA SER A 143 -7.72 3.97 -25.09
C SER A 143 -7.97 4.56 -23.70
N ASP A 144 -9.21 4.98 -23.43
CA ASP A 144 -9.66 5.56 -22.15
C ASP A 144 -10.45 4.56 -21.27
N GLY A 145 -10.76 4.97 -20.04
CA GLY A 145 -11.63 4.21 -19.11
C GLY A 145 -10.90 3.23 -18.18
N TRP A 146 -9.57 3.27 -18.15
CA TRP A 146 -8.73 2.38 -17.33
C TRP A 146 -8.65 2.80 -15.86
N LYS A 147 -8.81 1.81 -14.98
CA LYS A 147 -8.34 1.85 -13.59
C LYS A 147 -6.97 1.17 -13.53
N TYR A 148 -6.13 1.52 -12.56
CA TYR A 148 -4.75 1.02 -12.51
C TYR A 148 -4.47 0.19 -11.27
N GLU A 149 -3.82 -0.95 -11.46
CA GLU A 149 -3.21 -1.74 -10.41
C GLU A 149 -1.73 -1.44 -10.35
N TRP A 150 -1.24 -1.21 -9.13
CA TRP A 150 0.14 -0.81 -8.88
C TRP A 150 0.87 -1.91 -8.11
N PHE A 151 2.11 -2.18 -8.48
CA PHE A 151 2.93 -3.21 -7.86
C PHE A 151 4.32 -2.67 -7.53
N ARG A 152 4.93 -3.25 -6.50
CA ARG A 152 6.28 -2.89 -6.03
C ARG A 152 7.01 -4.12 -5.51
N ARG A 153 8.31 -4.15 -5.75
CA ARG A 153 9.28 -5.03 -5.08
C ARG A 153 10.56 -4.28 -4.73
N THR A 154 11.42 -4.87 -3.93
CA THR A 154 12.83 -4.47 -3.82
C THR A 154 13.71 -5.42 -4.65
N GLN A 155 15.01 -5.47 -4.39
CA GLN A 155 15.88 -6.55 -4.88
C GLN A 155 15.74 -7.84 -4.05
N THR A 156 15.09 -7.79 -2.88
CA THR A 156 15.01 -8.89 -1.90
C THR A 156 13.59 -9.34 -1.56
N THR A 157 12.55 -8.56 -1.89
CA THR A 157 11.15 -8.98 -1.76
C THR A 157 10.59 -9.50 -3.08
N SER A 158 9.55 -10.33 -2.99
CA SER A 158 8.63 -10.58 -4.10
C SER A 158 7.87 -9.30 -4.50
N GLU A 159 7.15 -9.37 -5.63
CA GLU A 159 6.25 -8.32 -6.09
C GLU A 159 4.94 -8.35 -5.30
N GLY A 160 4.61 -7.22 -4.67
CA GLY A 160 3.37 -7.01 -3.92
C GLY A 160 2.52 -5.94 -4.56
N LYS A 161 1.21 -6.19 -4.66
CA LYS A 161 0.22 -5.18 -5.08
C LYS A 161 0.09 -4.09 -4.00
N ILE A 162 0.29 -2.84 -4.39
CA ILE A 162 -0.02 -1.68 -3.56
C ILE A 162 -1.54 -1.59 -3.44
N ARG A 163 -2.04 -1.62 -2.20
CA ARG A 163 -3.48 -1.61 -1.94
C ARG A 163 -4.07 -0.21 -2.13
N ASP A 164 -5.37 -0.20 -2.43
CA ASP A 164 -6.26 0.98 -2.40
C ASP A 164 -5.87 2.17 -3.31
N GLN A 165 -4.91 1.96 -4.21
CA GLN A 165 -4.52 2.91 -5.26
C GLN A 165 -5.02 2.39 -6.62
N GLN A 166 -6.16 2.91 -7.10
CA GLN A 166 -6.67 2.67 -8.46
C GLN A 166 -6.36 3.81 -9.44
N ASN A 167 -5.72 4.88 -8.96
CA ASN A 167 -5.50 6.11 -9.70
C ASN A 167 -4.44 5.95 -10.79
N ARG A 168 -4.61 6.73 -11.87
CA ARG A 168 -3.62 6.94 -12.93
C ARG A 168 -2.27 7.44 -12.40
N ASP A 169 -2.32 8.25 -11.35
CA ASP A 169 -1.17 8.93 -10.76
C ASP A 169 -1.11 8.64 -9.25
N ILE A 170 0.06 8.20 -8.76
CA ILE A 170 0.31 7.89 -7.35
C ILE A 170 1.55 8.63 -6.84
N ARG A 171 1.63 8.90 -5.53
CA ARG A 171 2.83 9.43 -4.88
C ARG A 171 3.48 8.35 -4.02
N VAL A 172 4.79 8.17 -4.18
CA VAL A 172 5.58 7.19 -3.42
C VAL A 172 6.76 7.86 -2.73
N SER A 173 6.96 7.53 -1.45
CA SER A 173 8.05 8.03 -0.59
C SER A 173 9.10 6.96 -0.27
N GLU A 174 8.97 5.77 -0.85
CA GLU A 174 9.89 4.66 -0.66
C GLU A 174 10.60 4.30 -1.97
N GLY A 175 11.86 3.85 -1.87
CA GLY A 175 12.56 3.26 -3.00
C GLY A 175 12.06 1.85 -3.32
N GLY A 176 12.32 1.38 -4.54
CA GLY A 176 11.90 0.08 -5.02
C GLY A 176 11.84 0.01 -6.54
N ILE A 177 11.47 -1.16 -7.04
CA ILE A 177 11.20 -1.42 -8.45
C ILE A 177 9.69 -1.51 -8.58
N TYR A 178 9.11 -0.60 -9.37
CA TYR A 178 7.67 -0.43 -9.55
C TYR A 178 7.22 -0.91 -10.92
N SER A 179 6.01 -1.45 -10.99
CA SER A 179 5.31 -1.82 -12.23
C SER A 179 3.81 -1.48 -12.09
N CYS A 180 3.09 -1.37 -13.20
CA CYS A 180 1.65 -1.11 -13.18
C CYS A 180 0.90 -1.86 -14.29
N ARG A 181 -0.42 -2.02 -14.12
CA ARG A 181 -1.33 -2.69 -15.06
C ARG A 181 -2.67 -1.96 -15.11
N GLY A 182 -3.17 -1.62 -16.28
CA GLY A 182 -4.56 -1.18 -16.46
C GLY A 182 -5.55 -2.35 -16.42
N THR A 183 -6.69 -2.13 -15.75
CA THR A 183 -7.92 -2.97 -15.79
C THR A 183 -9.13 -2.12 -16.16
N ARG A 184 -10.08 -2.67 -16.94
CA ARG A 184 -11.39 -2.06 -17.22
C ARG A 184 -12.43 -3.10 -17.65
N GLY A 185 -13.68 -2.67 -17.84
CA GLY A 185 -14.78 -3.51 -18.30
C GLY A 185 -15.43 -4.34 -17.19
N ASN A 186 -16.29 -5.26 -17.59
CA ASN A 186 -16.94 -6.25 -16.72
C ASN A 186 -17.23 -7.50 -17.58
N PRO A 187 -16.54 -8.65 -17.41
CA PRO A 187 -15.47 -8.89 -16.44
C PRO A 187 -14.24 -7.99 -16.68
N ASP A 188 -13.39 -7.88 -15.67
CA ASP A 188 -12.09 -7.20 -15.76
C ASP A 188 -11.26 -7.74 -16.94
N TYR A 189 -10.99 -6.87 -17.91
CA TYR A 189 -9.97 -7.09 -18.93
C TYR A 189 -8.67 -6.39 -18.51
N TYR A 190 -7.58 -7.16 -18.47
CA TYR A 190 -6.28 -6.69 -18.01
C TYR A 190 -5.31 -6.46 -19.17
N THR A 191 -4.69 -5.28 -19.19
CA THR A 191 -3.47 -5.01 -20.00
C THR A 191 -2.32 -5.97 -19.66
N ASP A 192 -1.28 -5.99 -20.50
CA ASP A 192 0.04 -6.42 -20.08
C ASP A 192 0.63 -5.45 -19.06
N ILE A 193 1.38 -5.99 -18.09
CA ILE A 193 2.13 -5.20 -17.10
C ILE A 193 3.16 -4.32 -17.83
N SER A 194 3.38 -3.13 -17.27
CA SER A 194 4.36 -2.18 -17.77
C SER A 194 5.81 -2.66 -17.66
N ASP A 195 6.69 -2.03 -18.44
CA ASP A 195 8.10 -1.99 -18.08
C ASP A 195 8.30 -1.42 -16.66
N VAL A 196 9.38 -1.84 -16.00
CA VAL A 196 9.65 -1.49 -14.61
C VAL A 196 10.39 -0.17 -14.48
N VAL A 197 10.08 0.60 -13.42
CA VAL A 197 10.83 1.80 -13.06
C VAL A 197 11.44 1.63 -11.66
N THR A 198 12.76 1.75 -11.58
CA THR A 198 13.49 1.78 -10.31
C THR A 198 13.47 3.19 -9.74
N ILE A 199 13.05 3.30 -8.47
CA ILE A 199 13.07 4.52 -7.68
C ILE A 199 14.07 4.35 -6.54
N GLU A 200 14.97 5.31 -6.40
CA GLU A 200 16.00 5.37 -5.36
C GLU A 200 15.68 6.47 -4.34
N ILE A 201 16.24 6.37 -3.13
CA ILE A 201 16.16 7.44 -2.11
C ILE A 201 17.53 8.09 -2.01
N THR A 202 17.57 9.42 -1.98
CA THR A 202 18.79 10.17 -1.62
C THR A 202 19.14 9.89 -0.16
N SER A 203 19.92 8.84 0.09
CA SER A 203 20.53 8.62 1.40
C SER A 203 21.51 9.75 1.65
N GLN A 204 21.19 10.65 2.58
CA GLN A 204 22.16 11.61 3.09
C GLN A 204 23.16 10.81 3.93
N SER A 205 24.22 10.32 3.29
CA SER A 205 25.36 9.72 3.96
C SER A 205 25.96 10.79 4.87
N ARG A 206 25.60 10.73 6.16
CA ARG A 206 26.12 11.59 7.20
C ARG A 206 27.57 11.18 7.44
N THR A 207 28.44 11.63 6.54
CA THR A 207 29.88 11.33 6.56
C THR A 207 30.40 11.64 7.96
N GLU A 208 30.97 10.64 8.62
CA GLU A 208 31.19 10.63 10.08
C GLU A 208 32.17 11.72 10.55
N MET A 209 31.64 12.91 10.77
CA MET A 209 32.18 13.94 11.66
C MET A 209 31.79 13.57 13.10
N PHE A 210 32.68 13.05 13.95
CA PHE A 210 34.12 12.81 13.73
C PHE A 210 34.65 11.66 14.60
N PRO A 211 35.42 10.70 14.06
CA PRO A 211 36.44 9.99 14.82
C PRO A 211 37.60 10.92 15.20
N THR A 212 38.01 11.80 14.27
CA THR A 212 39.24 12.60 14.40
C THR A 212 39.20 13.64 15.52
N LEU A 213 38.03 14.23 15.82
CA LEU A 213 37.89 15.19 16.92
C LEU A 213 37.96 14.50 18.30
N LEU A 214 37.40 13.30 18.43
CA LEU A 214 37.51 12.47 19.63
C LEU A 214 38.95 11.97 19.83
N ILE A 215 39.62 11.52 18.75
CA ILE A 215 41.03 11.12 18.77
C ILE A 215 41.94 12.30 19.15
N ALA A 216 41.71 13.49 18.58
CA ALA A 216 42.47 14.69 18.93
C ALA A 216 42.26 15.11 20.40
N GLY A 217 41.02 15.02 20.91
CA GLY A 217 40.70 15.25 22.32
C GLY A 217 41.42 14.27 23.25
N LEU A 218 41.41 12.97 22.92
CA LEU A 218 42.11 11.93 23.68
C LEU A 218 43.63 12.16 23.69
N LEU A 219 44.24 12.43 22.54
CA LEU A 219 45.69 12.70 22.45
C LEU A 219 46.10 13.95 23.24
N CYS A 220 45.30 15.02 23.18
CA CYS A 220 45.54 16.23 23.97
C CYS A 220 45.40 15.97 25.49
N GLY A 221 44.36 15.22 25.90
CA GLY A 221 44.15 14.83 27.29
C GLY A 221 45.29 13.97 27.85
N ILE A 222 45.76 12.98 27.09
CA ILE A 222 46.89 12.13 27.47
C ILE A 222 48.17 12.97 27.63
N LEU A 223 48.43 13.91 26.71
CA LEU A 223 49.59 14.80 26.81
C LEU A 223 49.54 15.70 28.05
N LEU A 224 48.38 16.25 28.39
CA LEU A 224 48.19 17.04 29.62
C LEU A 224 48.42 16.20 30.89
N ILE A 225 47.93 14.96 30.93
CA ILE A 225 48.16 14.04 32.06
C ILE A 225 49.65 13.72 32.21
N LEU A 226 50.37 13.47 31.11
CA LEU A 226 51.82 13.23 31.13
C LEU A 226 52.59 14.46 31.64
N LEU A 227 52.22 15.67 31.21
CA LEU A 227 52.83 16.91 31.71
C LEU A 227 52.56 17.14 33.20
N LEU A 228 51.34 16.88 33.68
CA LEU A 228 51.00 16.96 35.10
C LEU A 228 51.79 15.94 35.94
N LEU A 229 51.95 14.71 35.46
CA LEU A 229 52.77 13.68 36.11
C LEU A 229 54.25 14.09 36.17
N LEU A 230 54.81 14.63 35.08
CA LEU A 230 56.18 15.13 35.05
C LEU A 230 56.39 16.33 36.01
N CYS A 231 55.44 17.24 36.09
CA CYS A 231 55.44 18.33 37.07
C CYS A 231 55.34 17.82 38.51
N TYR A 232 54.47 16.84 38.79
CA TYR A 232 54.34 16.20 40.09
C TYR A 232 55.63 15.48 40.52
N ILE A 233 56.27 14.74 39.61
CA ILE A 233 57.57 14.07 39.85
C ILE A 233 58.67 15.11 40.12
N LYS A 234 58.70 16.25 39.41
CA LYS A 234 59.63 17.36 39.74
C LYS A 234 59.35 17.94 41.13
N LEU A 235 58.08 18.17 41.50
CA LEU A 235 57.68 18.69 42.80
C LEU A 235 58.07 17.76 43.97
N LEU A 236 57.96 16.44 43.76
CA LEU A 236 58.45 15.44 44.71
C LEU A 236 59.98 15.46 44.81
N LYS A 237 60.68 15.68 43.69
CA LYS A 237 62.14 15.73 43.65
C LYS A 237 62.69 16.97 44.39
N ASP A 238 62.07 18.13 44.25
CA ASP A 238 62.40 19.32 45.08
C ASP A 238 62.18 19.05 46.58
N LYS A 239 61.04 18.43 46.95
CA LYS A 239 60.78 18.05 48.35
C LYS A 239 61.76 17.01 48.90
N SER A 240 62.43 16.24 48.05
CA SER A 240 63.49 15.31 48.48
C SER A 240 64.83 15.99 48.79
N PHE A 241 65.05 17.24 48.34
CA PHE A 241 66.31 17.96 48.53
C PHE A 241 66.35 18.78 49.84
N ILE A 242 65.20 19.20 50.38
CA ILE A 242 65.12 20.02 51.61
C ILE A 242 64.77 19.17 52.85
N ARG A 243 65.64 18.22 53.20
CA ARG A 243 65.58 17.50 54.50
C ARG A 243 66.95 17.00 54.97
N THR A 244 67.93 17.89 55.16
CA THR A 244 69.22 17.50 55.77
C THR A 244 69.93 18.61 56.58
N GLN A 245 69.22 19.44 57.35
CA GLN A 245 69.87 20.21 58.44
C GLN A 245 68.96 20.70 59.58
N SER A 246 69.59 20.84 60.76
CA SER A 246 69.22 21.57 61.99
C SER A 246 67.82 21.41 62.62
N THR A 247 67.82 20.87 63.84
CA THR A 247 66.85 21.16 64.92
C THR A 247 66.95 22.61 65.42
N ASN A 248 65.89 23.17 66.02
CA ASN A 248 65.90 23.66 67.43
C ASN A 248 64.58 24.35 67.90
N GLN A 249 64.00 23.79 68.97
CA GLN A 249 63.35 24.38 70.17
C GLN A 249 62.33 25.57 70.15
N SER A 250 61.30 25.40 71.01
CA SER A 250 60.62 26.43 71.87
C SER A 250 59.53 27.34 71.23
N SER A 251 58.52 27.89 71.95
CA SER A 251 57.65 27.43 73.08
C SER A 251 56.53 28.47 73.37
N ALA A 252 55.33 28.01 73.77
CA ALA A 252 54.14 28.70 74.39
C ALA A 252 52.83 28.17 73.74
N MET A 253 51.85 27.54 74.43
CA MET A 253 50.98 28.01 75.54
C MET A 253 50.00 29.13 75.05
N LYS A 254 48.65 29.04 75.08
CA LYS A 254 47.60 28.32 75.88
C LYS A 254 46.27 28.30 75.03
N HIS A 255 45.09 27.71 75.32
CA HIS A 255 44.50 26.85 76.38
C HIS A 255 43.11 26.28 75.95
N ARG A 256 42.69 25.08 76.40
CA ARG A 256 41.27 24.62 76.65
C ARG A 256 40.25 24.58 75.47
N ILE A 257 39.16 23.78 75.41
CA ILE A 257 38.58 22.60 76.12
C ILE A 257 37.45 22.06 75.18
N ASN A 258 36.91 20.82 75.16
CA ASN A 258 37.37 19.45 75.47
C ASN A 258 36.39 18.43 74.85
N GLN A 259 36.89 17.25 74.45
CA GLN A 259 36.15 15.97 74.33
C GLN A 259 34.98 15.88 73.31
N GLY A 260 34.55 14.68 72.88
CA GLY A 260 34.92 13.34 73.35
C GLY A 260 35.15 12.29 72.25
N GLU A 261 35.49 11.08 72.72
CA GLU A 261 35.84 9.88 71.97
C GLU A 261 34.56 9.08 71.57
N ALA A 262 34.56 7.94 70.86
CA ALA A 262 35.63 6.97 70.64
C ALA A 262 35.48 6.14 69.34
N GLN A 263 36.49 5.32 69.08
CA GLN A 263 36.49 4.17 68.15
C GLN A 263 35.61 3.02 68.75
N ASN A 264 35.39 1.84 68.16
CA ASN A 264 36.31 0.95 67.44
C ASN A 264 35.58 -0.32 66.90
N SER A 265 36.20 -1.05 65.96
CA SER A 265 36.03 -2.51 65.71
C SER A 265 34.65 -3.06 65.24
N GLN A 266 34.53 -4.23 64.57
CA GLN A 266 35.47 -5.06 63.79
C GLN A 266 34.72 -6.12 62.93
N ASN A 267 35.42 -6.68 61.93
CA ASN A 267 35.30 -8.05 61.37
C ASN A 267 34.01 -8.56 60.66
N THR A 268 34.10 -8.62 59.33
CA THR A 268 33.99 -9.83 58.46
C THR A 268 33.03 -11.01 58.77
N SER A 269 32.23 -11.35 57.74
CA SER A 269 32.11 -12.71 57.11
C SER A 269 30.81 -13.54 57.23
N LEU A 270 30.16 -13.70 56.07
CA LEU A 270 29.40 -14.86 55.53
C LEU A 270 27.98 -15.26 56.02
N GLN A 271 27.20 -15.68 55.02
CA GLN A 271 26.08 -16.65 55.00
C GLN A 271 24.76 -16.33 55.73
N GLY A 272 23.62 -16.52 55.05
CA GLY A 272 22.27 -16.55 55.66
C GLY A 272 21.14 -16.22 54.68
N ASP A 273 20.29 -17.20 54.38
CA ASP A 273 19.28 -17.16 53.31
C ASP A 273 18.06 -16.22 53.52
N ALA A 274 17.49 -15.86 52.37
CA ALA A 274 16.11 -15.44 52.04
C ALA A 274 15.02 -15.30 53.14
N CYS A 275 14.20 -14.25 52.97
CA CYS A 275 12.77 -14.27 53.34
C CYS A 275 11.96 -13.30 52.43
N ILE A 276 10.63 -13.48 52.34
CA ILE A 276 9.73 -12.78 51.39
C ILE A 276 8.61 -12.03 52.15
N TYR A 277 8.32 -10.79 51.74
CA TYR A 277 7.01 -10.12 51.59
C TYR A 277 7.31 -8.65 51.11
N GLU A 278 6.66 -8.01 50.11
CA GLU A 278 5.26 -7.53 50.02
C GLU A 278 4.80 -6.72 51.25
N SER A 279 4.06 -5.62 51.19
CA SER A 279 3.59 -4.71 50.11
C SER A 279 3.16 -3.38 50.82
N ILE A 280 2.77 -2.23 50.24
CA ILE A 280 2.31 -1.79 48.91
C ILE A 280 2.86 -0.34 48.69
N GLY A 281 2.99 0.13 47.43
CA GLY A 281 3.15 1.55 47.10
C GLY A 281 2.22 1.95 45.95
N ASP A 282 1.05 2.51 46.27
CA ASP A 282 -0.07 2.69 45.33
C ASP A 282 -0.01 4.00 44.53
N TYR A 283 -0.25 3.91 43.22
CA TYR A 283 -0.62 5.04 42.36
C TYR A 283 -1.39 4.51 41.13
N ASP A 284 -2.70 4.76 41.11
CA ASP A 284 -3.61 4.35 40.01
C ASP A 284 -3.35 5.20 38.76
N ASP A 285 -2.95 4.55 37.66
CA ASP A 285 -3.16 5.10 36.32
C ASP A 285 -3.51 3.99 35.32
N ARG A 286 -4.59 4.18 34.56
CA ARG A 286 -5.32 3.08 33.90
C ARG A 286 -5.12 3.05 32.40
N GLU A 287 -3.97 2.58 31.94
CA GLU A 287 -3.82 2.17 30.54
C GLU A 287 -4.18 0.69 30.36
N LYS A 288 -4.94 0.40 29.30
CA LYS A 288 -5.39 -0.96 28.96
C LYS A 288 -4.19 -1.79 28.50
N ALA A 289 -4.01 -2.98 29.07
CA ALA A 289 -3.22 -4.01 28.43
C ALA A 289 -3.86 -4.39 27.08
N GLU A 290 -3.21 -4.04 25.98
CA GLU A 290 -3.73 -4.23 24.64
C GLU A 290 -3.64 -5.71 24.22
N CYS A 291 -4.79 -6.37 24.03
CA CYS A 291 -4.84 -7.75 23.59
C CYS A 291 -4.59 -7.82 22.08
N ARG A 292 -3.54 -8.54 21.66
CA ARG A 292 -3.19 -8.71 20.25
C ARG A 292 -3.79 -9.99 19.69
N ASP A 293 -4.63 -9.87 18.67
CA ASP A 293 -5.07 -10.99 17.84
C ASP A 293 -3.86 -11.61 17.13
N PHE A 294 -3.58 -12.90 17.39
CA PHE A 294 -2.61 -13.67 16.62
C PHE A 294 -3.34 -14.55 15.59
N THR A 295 -3.12 -14.27 14.31
CA THR A 295 -3.57 -15.15 13.22
C THR A 295 -2.45 -16.14 12.89
N TYR A 296 -2.74 -17.44 12.96
CA TYR A 296 -1.88 -18.49 12.44
C TYR A 296 -2.51 -19.13 11.19
N SER A 297 -1.67 -19.73 10.36
CA SER A 297 -2.09 -20.50 9.19
C SER A 297 -1.56 -21.92 9.32
N LEU A 298 -2.42 -22.89 9.03
CA LEU A 298 -2.03 -24.30 8.92
C LEU A 298 -1.98 -24.67 7.43
N ILE A 299 -0.91 -25.34 7.03
CA ILE A 299 -0.69 -25.77 5.63
C ILE A 299 -0.67 -27.30 5.60
N GLU A 300 -1.61 -27.89 4.87
CA GLU A 300 -1.65 -29.34 4.63
C GLU A 300 -1.18 -29.66 3.21
N LEU A 301 -0.13 -30.48 3.07
CA LEU A 301 0.29 -31.02 1.78
C LEU A 301 -0.50 -32.28 1.43
N LYS A 302 -1.43 -32.16 0.47
CA LYS A 302 -2.14 -33.29 -0.13
C LYS A 302 -1.29 -33.89 -1.26
N ASN A 303 -0.67 -35.03 -0.99
CA ASN A 303 0.28 -35.68 -1.90
C ASN A 303 -0.46 -36.66 -2.83
N PHE A 304 -0.83 -36.21 -4.03
CA PHE A 304 -1.52 -37.05 -5.03
C PHE A 304 -0.55 -38.07 -5.64
N THR A 305 -0.96 -39.34 -5.69
CA THR A 305 -0.12 -40.43 -6.20
C THR A 305 -0.01 -40.38 -7.72
N LYS A 306 1.20 -40.59 -8.25
CA LYS A 306 1.53 -40.42 -9.67
C LYS A 306 0.64 -41.25 -10.61
N LYS A 307 -0.32 -40.61 -11.27
CA LYS A 307 -0.81 -41.03 -12.59
C LYS A 307 -1.36 -39.93 -13.52
N ASP A 308 -1.37 -38.67 -13.08
CA ASP A 308 -1.61 -37.48 -13.90
C ASP A 308 -0.55 -36.42 -13.53
N ASP A 309 -0.16 -35.58 -14.49
CA ASP A 309 0.75 -34.44 -14.29
C ASP A 309 0.01 -33.24 -13.64
N SER A 310 -0.64 -33.50 -12.50
CA SER A 310 -1.36 -32.50 -11.71
C SER A 310 -0.41 -31.72 -10.80
N LEU A 311 -0.54 -30.39 -10.81
CA LEU A 311 0.23 -29.47 -9.97
C LEU A 311 0.05 -29.77 -8.48
N LEU A 312 1.18 -29.78 -7.74
CA LEU A 312 1.17 -29.71 -6.28
C LEU A 312 0.61 -28.36 -5.84
N TYR A 313 -0.56 -28.36 -5.22
CA TYR A 313 -1.15 -27.20 -4.57
C TYR A 313 -1.22 -27.41 -3.06
N ALA A 314 -0.95 -26.35 -2.30
CA ALA A 314 -0.99 -26.36 -0.84
C ALA A 314 -2.22 -25.58 -0.36
N ASP A 315 -3.05 -26.21 0.44
CA ASP A 315 -4.28 -25.63 1.00
C ASP A 315 -3.93 -24.89 2.30
N ALA A 316 -4.52 -23.71 2.53
CA ALA A 316 -4.11 -22.79 3.58
C ALA A 316 -5.30 -22.35 4.45
N THR A 317 -5.45 -23.01 5.60
CA THR A 317 -6.58 -22.77 6.52
C THR A 317 -6.21 -21.70 7.56
N TYR A 318 -7.03 -20.65 7.65
CA TYR A 318 -6.86 -19.57 8.61
C TYR A 318 -7.82 -19.72 9.79
N SER A 319 -7.27 -19.80 11.00
CA SER A 319 -8.05 -19.95 12.24
C SER A 319 -7.89 -18.70 13.11
N LYS A 320 -8.98 -17.96 13.35
CA LYS A 320 -9.00 -16.88 14.34
C LYS A 320 -9.44 -17.42 15.70
N ALA A 321 -8.64 -17.17 16.73
CA ALA A 321 -8.98 -17.46 18.12
C ALA A 321 -9.39 -16.16 18.84
N GLU A 322 -10.59 -16.11 19.40
CA GLU A 322 -11.11 -14.92 20.10
C GLU A 322 -10.90 -15.01 21.62
N CYS A 323 -10.17 -14.05 22.20
CA CYS A 323 -9.99 -13.93 23.64
C CYS A 323 -11.24 -13.32 24.32
N ASN A 324 -12.13 -14.18 24.81
CA ASN A 324 -13.31 -13.74 25.56
C ASN A 324 -12.93 -13.25 26.97
N SER A 325 -13.03 -11.94 27.21
CA SER A 325 -12.57 -11.26 28.44
C SER A 325 -13.33 -11.64 29.73
N ASN A 326 -14.46 -12.35 29.64
CA ASN A 326 -15.39 -12.56 30.76
C ASN A 326 -15.26 -13.92 31.46
N LYS A 327 -14.07 -14.54 31.47
CA LYS A 327 -13.78 -15.72 32.31
C LYS A 327 -12.43 -15.62 33.02
N ARG A 328 -12.46 -15.37 34.34
CA ARG A 328 -11.35 -15.73 35.24
C ARG A 328 -11.17 -17.26 35.22
N LYS A 329 -10.06 -17.74 34.69
CA LYS A 329 -9.54 -19.11 34.93
C LYS A 329 -8.02 -19.08 35.09
N SER A 330 -7.51 -20.09 35.80
CA SER A 330 -6.11 -20.17 36.26
C SER A 330 -5.11 -20.32 35.12
N ALA A 331 -3.89 -19.82 35.34
CA ALA A 331 -2.73 -20.15 34.51
C ALA A 331 -2.24 -21.57 34.83
N THR A 332 -2.61 -22.53 34.00
CA THR A 332 -1.97 -23.85 33.90
C THR A 332 -2.05 -24.31 32.44
N GLU A 333 -1.09 -25.12 31.99
CA GLU A 333 -0.91 -25.62 30.61
C GLU A 333 -0.28 -24.62 29.61
N ALA A 334 1.03 -24.43 29.76
CA ALA A 334 1.89 -24.07 28.62
C ALA A 334 2.18 -25.33 27.79
N GLY A 335 1.73 -25.36 26.53
CA GLY A 335 1.82 -26.50 25.62
C GLY A 335 2.84 -26.31 24.49
N ASP A 336 4.12 -26.48 24.84
CA ASP A 336 5.29 -26.84 24.03
C ASP A 336 5.32 -26.66 22.48
N LYS A 337 6.38 -25.99 22.01
CA LYS A 337 7.10 -26.18 20.71
C LYS A 337 6.33 -26.16 19.38
N ALA A 338 6.65 -25.16 18.54
CA ALA A 338 6.71 -25.31 17.08
C ALA A 338 8.16 -25.19 16.60
N VAL A 339 8.66 -26.18 15.87
CA VAL A 339 10.02 -26.22 15.29
C VAL A 339 9.91 -26.23 13.76
N TYR A 340 10.85 -25.56 13.09
CA TYR A 340 10.84 -25.29 11.65
C TYR A 340 10.89 -26.55 10.77
N SER A 341 10.50 -26.38 9.50
CA SER A 341 11.07 -27.16 8.40
C SER A 341 11.42 -26.22 7.23
N GLU A 342 12.56 -26.49 6.59
CA GLU A 342 13.04 -25.78 5.39
C GLU A 342 12.98 -26.76 4.22
N ILE A 343 12.32 -26.40 3.12
CA ILE A 343 12.23 -27.24 1.91
C ILE A 343 13.19 -26.67 0.87
N LYS A 344 14.23 -27.45 0.53
CA LYS A 344 15.15 -27.15 -0.58
C LYS A 344 14.83 -28.06 -1.76
N PRO A 345 14.53 -27.52 -2.96
CA PRO A 345 14.39 -28.34 -4.15
C PRO A 345 15.76 -28.92 -4.54
N GLN A 346 15.76 -30.16 -5.02
CA GLN A 346 16.97 -30.85 -5.47
C GLN A 346 16.96 -30.95 -7.01
N GLU A 347 17.91 -30.32 -7.67
CA GLU A 347 18.09 -30.44 -9.11
C GLU A 347 18.48 -31.88 -9.48
N THR A 348 17.80 -32.46 -10.47
CA THR A 348 18.12 -33.78 -11.01
C THR A 348 18.95 -33.63 -12.27
N GLN A 349 20.27 -33.82 -12.16
CA GLN A 349 21.15 -33.88 -13.32
C GLN A 349 20.85 -35.13 -14.15
N GLY A 350 20.26 -34.95 -15.33
CA GLY A 350 20.07 -36.01 -16.32
C GLY A 350 21.40 -36.44 -16.93
N ILE A 351 21.87 -37.63 -16.58
CA ILE A 351 23.12 -38.21 -17.11
C ILE A 351 22.92 -38.67 -18.55
N PHE A 352 23.81 -38.24 -19.45
CA PHE A 352 24.00 -38.85 -20.76
C PHE A 352 24.87 -40.11 -20.65
N MET A 353 24.38 -41.25 -21.14
CA MET A 353 25.19 -42.19 -21.95
C MET A 353 24.36 -43.35 -22.52
N LEU A 354 24.58 -43.60 -23.83
CA LEU A 354 24.35 -44.83 -24.60
C LEU A 354 22.94 -45.46 -24.54
#